data_AF-A0A222ENS0-F1
#
_entry.id   AF-A0A222ENS0-F1
#
_cell.length_a   1.000
_cell.length_b   1.000
_cell.length_c   1.000
_cell.angle_alpha   90.00
_cell.angle_beta   90.00
_cell.angle_gamma   90.00
#
_symmetry.space_group_name_H-M   'P 1'
#
loop_
_entity.id
_entity.type
_entity.pdbx_description
1 polymer ?
#
loop_
_entity_poly.entity_id
_entity_poly.type
_entity_poly.pdbx_seq_one_letter_code
_entity_poly.pdbx_strand_id
1 'polypeptide(L)'
;MLGKYNFTKDQYLIFKPFFEEVLVTLDTLLLLIDKDLKISTVYRKSFDDVLNAFNNITYIDDFNDFKDNYKLFYQDILNTLIVENKKRVVDRHIVLKFIEQSAELIRISDLAAKISYENVLSGNEVLNIDDTIAIIWNEIKKHTSHIEYYNKNYPNIFSEESKEKLLRIFNSRNLYDWENSINDILDELESYALKDENLHDIFIEGTSDYWFIVGILNKISILILLILSLLKKRK
;
A
#
# COMPACT_ATOMS: atom_id res chain seq x y z
N MET A 1 -23.18 -7.42 -16.53
CA MET A 1 -23.79 -6.90 -15.30
C MET A 1 -22.94 -7.42 -14.16
N LEU A 2 -21.95 -6.61 -13.76
CA LEU A 2 -21.81 -6.12 -12.39
C LEU A 2 -22.31 -7.11 -11.32
N GLY A 3 -21.41 -7.92 -10.79
CA GLY A 3 -21.42 -8.29 -9.38
C GLY A 3 -21.52 -7.06 -8.47
N LYS A 4 -21.27 -7.26 -7.17
CA LYS A 4 -21.68 -6.44 -6.00
C LYS A 4 -21.90 -4.92 -6.20
N TYR A 5 -21.15 -4.26 -7.07
CA TYR A 5 -21.31 -2.84 -7.44
C TYR A 5 -21.96 -2.69 -8.83
N ASN A 6 -23.30 -2.66 -8.89
CA ASN A 6 -24.13 -2.53 -10.11
C ASN A 6 -24.00 -1.17 -10.87
N PHE A 7 -22.80 -0.77 -11.31
CA PHE A 7 -22.58 0.42 -12.16
C PHE A 7 -23.09 0.30 -13.61
N THR A 8 -23.90 1.27 -14.06
CA THR A 8 -24.19 1.41 -15.50
C THR A 8 -22.92 1.68 -16.32
N LYS A 9 -23.00 1.54 -17.64
CA LYS A 9 -21.86 1.83 -18.54
C LYS A 9 -21.33 3.25 -18.35
N ASP A 10 -22.22 4.23 -18.21
CA ASP A 10 -21.84 5.64 -18.06
C ASP A 10 -21.19 5.90 -16.69
N GLN A 11 -21.73 5.27 -15.64
CA GLN A 11 -21.14 5.29 -14.29
C GLN A 11 -19.73 4.68 -14.30
N TYR A 12 -19.54 3.55 -14.98
CA TYR A 12 -18.22 2.93 -15.12
C TYR A 12 -17.23 3.87 -15.83
N LEU A 13 -17.63 4.55 -16.90
CA LEU A 13 -16.73 5.44 -17.65
C LEU A 13 -16.17 6.59 -16.80
N ILE A 14 -16.90 7.05 -15.78
CA ILE A 14 -16.44 8.08 -14.85
C ILE A 14 -15.42 7.49 -13.86
N PHE A 15 -15.68 6.28 -13.33
CA PHE A 15 -14.82 5.61 -12.35
C PHE A 15 -13.57 4.96 -12.98
N LYS A 16 -13.67 4.59 -14.26
CA LYS A 16 -12.69 3.82 -15.03
C LYS A 16 -11.25 4.38 -14.96
N PRO A 17 -10.99 5.70 -15.12
CA PRO A 17 -9.63 6.22 -15.09
C PRO A 17 -8.87 5.93 -13.79
N PHE A 18 -9.58 5.93 -12.65
CA PHE A 18 -9.01 5.58 -11.36
C PHE A 18 -8.74 4.08 -11.27
N PHE A 19 -9.72 3.25 -11.61
CA PHE A 19 -9.60 1.79 -11.53
C PHE A 19 -8.49 1.25 -12.43
N GLU A 20 -8.37 1.76 -13.66
CA GLU A 20 -7.30 1.36 -14.58
C GLU A 20 -5.91 1.72 -14.04
N GLU A 21 -5.74 2.89 -13.42
CA GLU A 21 -4.45 3.26 -12.82
C GLU A 21 -4.08 2.35 -11.65
N VAL A 22 -5.05 1.96 -10.83
CA VAL A 22 -4.85 0.96 -9.77
C VAL A 22 -4.38 -0.36 -10.36
N LEU A 23 -5.03 -0.87 -11.41
CA LEU A 23 -4.62 -2.14 -12.04
C LEU A 23 -3.21 -2.06 -12.62
N VAL A 24 -2.86 -0.99 -13.35
CA VAL A 24 -1.51 -0.80 -13.90
C VAL A 24 -0.45 -0.77 -12.79
N THR A 25 -0.75 -0.08 -11.69
CA THR A 25 0.17 -0.01 -10.56
C THR A 25 0.33 -1.37 -9.88
N LEU A 26 -0.78 -2.11 -9.69
CA LEU A 26 -0.75 -3.45 -9.12
C LEU A 26 0.02 -4.45 -9.98
N ASP A 27 -0.12 -4.41 -11.30
CA ASP A 27 0.65 -5.26 -12.22
C ASP A 27 2.16 -5.10 -11.98
N THR A 28 2.61 -3.84 -11.93
CA THR A 28 4.01 -3.51 -11.64
C THR A 28 4.45 -4.04 -10.28
N LEU A 29 3.64 -3.85 -9.24
CA LEU A 29 3.99 -4.32 -7.89
C LEU A 29 3.99 -5.84 -7.78
N LEU A 30 3.06 -6.54 -8.43
CA LEU A 30 3.01 -8.00 -8.43
C LEU A 30 4.26 -8.60 -9.09
N LEU A 31 4.76 -8.01 -10.18
CA LEU A 31 6.03 -8.43 -10.79
C LEU A 31 7.23 -8.22 -9.85
N LEU A 32 7.24 -7.14 -9.07
CA LEU A 32 8.27 -6.89 -8.07
C LEU A 32 8.19 -7.88 -6.90
N ILE A 33 6.98 -8.16 -6.40
CA ILE A 33 6.74 -9.17 -5.36
C ILE A 33 7.22 -10.54 -5.82
N ASP A 34 6.89 -10.97 -7.05
CA ASP A 34 7.32 -12.26 -7.60
C ASP A 34 8.85 -12.41 -7.54
N LYS A 35 9.57 -11.36 -7.97
CA LYS A 35 11.03 -11.30 -7.96
C LYS A 35 11.58 -11.39 -6.53
N ASP A 36 11.05 -10.59 -5.61
CA ASP A 36 11.56 -10.51 -4.24
C ASP A 36 11.30 -11.81 -3.46
N LEU A 37 10.11 -12.41 -3.61
CA LEU A 37 9.79 -13.71 -3.02
C LEU A 37 10.74 -14.82 -3.47
N LYS A 38 11.16 -14.82 -4.74
CA LYS A 38 12.11 -15.78 -5.31
C LYS A 38 13.53 -15.55 -4.76
N ILE A 39 13.99 -14.29 -4.73
CA ILE A 39 15.34 -13.93 -4.21
C ILE A 39 15.45 -14.28 -2.72
N SER A 40 14.44 -13.96 -1.93
CA SER A 40 14.42 -14.22 -0.48
C SER A 40 14.08 -15.68 -0.12
N THR A 41 13.88 -16.54 -1.12
CA THR A 41 13.52 -17.97 -1.00
C THR A 41 12.30 -18.23 -0.12
N VAL A 42 11.29 -17.35 -0.18
CA VAL A 42 10.04 -17.43 0.58
C VAL A 42 8.81 -17.51 -0.35
N TYR A 43 9.02 -17.89 -1.60
CA TYR A 43 7.96 -18.05 -2.59
C TYR A 43 6.84 -19.00 -2.11
N ARG A 44 5.58 -18.64 -2.40
CA ARG A 44 4.40 -19.37 -1.95
C ARG A 44 3.46 -19.64 -3.11
N LYS A 45 2.87 -20.83 -3.12
CA LYS A 45 1.81 -21.18 -4.08
C LYS A 45 0.59 -20.24 -3.99
N SER A 46 0.29 -19.73 -2.80
CA SER A 46 -0.77 -18.72 -2.60
C SER A 46 -0.55 -17.45 -3.42
N PHE A 47 0.70 -17.15 -3.80
CA PHE A 47 1.01 -16.04 -4.71
C PHE A 47 0.69 -16.38 -6.18
N ASP A 48 0.84 -17.64 -6.60
CA ASP A 48 0.40 -18.09 -7.94
C ASP A 48 -1.11 -17.86 -8.10
N ASP A 49 -1.89 -18.14 -7.06
CA ASP A 49 -3.33 -17.91 -7.04
C ASP A 49 -3.67 -16.42 -7.21
N VAL A 50 -2.88 -15.52 -6.59
CA VAL A 50 -2.99 -14.07 -6.77
C VAL A 50 -2.70 -13.64 -8.21
N LEU A 51 -1.58 -14.10 -8.79
CA LEU A 51 -1.22 -13.78 -10.17
C LEU A 51 -2.27 -14.28 -11.16
N ASN A 52 -2.76 -15.50 -10.96
CA ASN A 52 -3.81 -16.08 -11.79
C ASN A 52 -5.11 -15.29 -11.68
N ALA A 53 -5.53 -14.89 -10.47
CA ALA A 53 -6.72 -14.07 -10.29
C ALA A 53 -6.56 -12.70 -10.96
N PHE A 54 -5.41 -12.05 -10.80
CA PHE A 54 -5.12 -10.75 -11.39
C PHE A 54 -5.14 -10.77 -12.92
N ASN A 55 -4.49 -11.75 -13.54
CA ASN A 55 -4.42 -11.90 -15.01
C ASN A 55 -5.78 -12.18 -15.66
N ASN A 56 -6.75 -12.66 -14.88
CA ASN A 56 -8.10 -12.97 -15.35
C ASN A 56 -9.11 -11.83 -15.12
N ILE A 57 -8.69 -10.69 -14.55
CA ILE A 57 -9.57 -9.54 -14.34
C ILE A 57 -10.05 -9.00 -15.68
N THR A 58 -11.33 -9.18 -15.96
CA THR A 58 -12.00 -8.64 -17.15
C THR A 58 -13.03 -7.56 -16.76
N TYR A 59 -13.63 -7.72 -15.59
CA TYR A 59 -14.64 -6.84 -15.01
C TYR A 59 -14.23 -6.37 -13.61
N ILE A 60 -14.83 -5.27 -13.13
CA ILE A 60 -14.62 -4.77 -11.75
C ILE A 60 -14.94 -5.87 -10.72
N ASP A 61 -15.88 -6.77 -11.00
CA ASP A 61 -16.28 -7.77 -10.01
C ASP A 61 -15.24 -8.86 -9.78
N ASP A 62 -14.46 -9.17 -10.82
CA ASP A 62 -13.33 -10.10 -10.75
C ASP A 62 -12.25 -9.55 -9.80
N PHE A 63 -12.26 -8.23 -9.54
CA PHE A 63 -11.40 -7.60 -8.53
C PHE A 63 -11.68 -8.12 -7.12
N ASN A 64 -12.91 -8.58 -6.82
CA ASN A 64 -13.20 -9.16 -5.51
C ASN A 64 -12.48 -10.51 -5.33
N ASP A 65 -12.49 -11.36 -6.35
CA ASP A 65 -11.77 -12.63 -6.32
C ASP A 65 -10.26 -12.40 -6.19
N PHE A 66 -9.73 -11.41 -6.92
CA PHE A 66 -8.34 -10.98 -6.74
C PHE A 66 -8.06 -10.49 -5.32
N LYS A 67 -8.90 -9.61 -4.77
CA LYS A 67 -8.76 -9.09 -3.39
C LYS A 67 -8.78 -10.21 -2.35
N ASP A 68 -9.69 -11.16 -2.48
CA ASP A 68 -9.83 -12.26 -1.53
C ASP A 68 -8.62 -13.21 -1.60
N ASN A 69 -8.13 -13.53 -2.80
CA ASN A 69 -6.88 -14.28 -2.97
C ASN A 69 -5.67 -13.50 -2.41
N TYR A 70 -5.61 -12.19 -2.65
CA TYR A 70 -4.54 -11.36 -2.11
C TYR A 70 -4.54 -11.35 -0.59
N LYS A 71 -5.72 -11.28 0.04
CA LYS A 71 -5.86 -11.37 1.50
C LYS A 71 -5.34 -12.70 2.05
N LEU A 72 -5.64 -13.81 1.37
CA LEU A 72 -5.15 -15.14 1.75
C LEU A 72 -3.62 -15.22 1.62
N PHE A 73 -3.07 -14.74 0.50
CA PHE A 73 -1.63 -14.65 0.29
C PHE A 73 -0.95 -13.79 1.35
N TYR A 74 -1.51 -12.61 1.66
CA TYR A 74 -0.97 -11.70 2.66
C TYR A 74 -0.89 -12.36 4.05
N GLN A 75 -1.90 -13.15 4.44
CA GLN A 75 -1.86 -13.90 5.69
C GLN A 75 -0.83 -15.05 5.64
N ASP A 76 -0.76 -15.79 4.53
CA ASP A 76 0.18 -16.89 4.33
C ASP A 76 1.64 -16.41 4.37
N ILE A 77 1.97 -15.30 3.71
CA ILE A 77 3.33 -14.77 3.69
C ILE A 77 3.74 -14.22 5.06
N LEU A 78 2.85 -13.54 5.79
CA LEU A 78 3.15 -13.10 7.16
C LEU A 78 3.46 -14.27 8.09
N ASN A 79 2.65 -15.33 8.04
CA ASN A 79 2.89 -16.54 8.82
C ASN A 79 4.20 -17.23 8.42
N THR A 80 4.49 -17.28 7.12
CA THR A 80 5.74 -17.82 6.60
C THR A 80 6.93 -17.06 7.16
N LEU A 81 6.92 -15.73 7.12
CA LEU A 81 8.01 -14.89 7.64
C LEU A 81 8.22 -15.08 9.15
N ILE A 82 7.15 -15.28 9.93
CA ILE A 82 7.23 -15.58 11.36
C ILE A 82 7.91 -16.94 11.60
N VAL A 83 7.49 -17.97 10.85
CA VAL A 83 8.06 -19.32 10.98
C VAL A 83 9.51 -19.36 10.54
N GLU A 84 9.85 -18.67 9.45
CA GLU A 84 11.22 -18.57 8.96
C GLU A 84 12.12 -17.83 9.95
N ASN A 85 11.66 -16.73 10.56
CA ASN A 85 12.41 -16.00 11.59
C ASN A 85 12.80 -16.84 12.81
N LYS A 86 12.06 -17.92 13.12
CA LYS A 86 12.46 -18.87 14.17
C LYS A 86 13.67 -19.73 13.80
N LYS A 87 13.99 -19.84 12.51
CA LYS A 87 15.06 -20.69 11.98
C LYS A 87 16.25 -19.88 11.45
N ARG A 88 15.96 -18.75 10.81
CA ARG A 88 16.93 -17.83 10.21
C ARG A 88 16.36 -16.42 10.25
N VAL A 89 17.21 -15.43 10.44
CA VAL A 89 16.80 -14.03 10.28
C VAL A 89 16.40 -13.80 8.81
N VAL A 90 15.21 -13.23 8.59
CA VAL A 90 14.72 -12.90 7.23
C VAL A 90 14.50 -11.39 7.16
N ASP A 91 15.06 -10.75 6.13
CA ASP A 91 14.86 -9.34 5.82
C ASP A 91 13.41 -9.05 5.41
N ARG A 92 12.55 -8.84 6.40
CA ARG A 92 11.11 -8.67 6.19
C ARG A 92 10.77 -7.44 5.35
N HIS A 93 11.59 -6.40 5.37
CA HIS A 93 11.34 -5.18 4.63
C HIS A 93 11.46 -5.35 3.12
N ILE A 94 12.43 -6.14 2.67
CA ILE A 94 12.58 -6.50 1.25
C ILE A 94 11.31 -7.21 0.79
N VAL A 95 10.84 -8.19 1.58
CA VAL A 95 9.66 -8.99 1.22
C VAL A 95 8.35 -8.19 1.35
N LEU A 96 8.19 -7.41 2.42
CA LEU A 96 6.91 -6.79 2.77
C LEU A 96 6.67 -5.44 2.09
N LYS A 97 7.70 -4.76 1.58
CA LYS A 97 7.57 -3.43 0.97
C LYS A 97 6.46 -3.39 -0.08
N PHE A 98 6.60 -4.16 -1.17
CA PHE A 98 5.62 -4.15 -2.25
C PHE A 98 4.32 -4.88 -1.89
N ILE A 99 4.38 -5.81 -0.94
CA ILE A 99 3.20 -6.53 -0.42
C ILE A 99 2.28 -5.56 0.34
N GLU A 100 2.82 -4.71 1.22
CA GLU A 100 2.07 -3.68 1.94
C GLU A 100 1.52 -2.62 0.99
N GLN A 101 2.30 -2.20 -0.01
CA GLN A 101 1.87 -1.23 -1.01
C GLN A 101 0.69 -1.76 -1.85
N SER A 102 0.77 -3.01 -2.30
CA SER A 102 -0.31 -3.64 -3.07
C SER A 102 -1.56 -3.84 -2.22
N ALA A 103 -1.40 -4.27 -0.95
CA ALA A 103 -2.51 -4.40 -0.01
C ALA A 103 -3.27 -3.06 0.16
N GLU A 104 -2.52 -1.96 0.24
CA GLU A 104 -3.09 -0.63 0.40
C GLU A 104 -3.82 -0.14 -0.86
N LEU A 105 -3.27 -0.39 -2.05
CA LEU A 105 -3.96 -0.10 -3.31
C LEU A 105 -5.28 -0.87 -3.44
N ILE A 106 -5.26 -2.16 -3.08
CA ILE A 106 -6.46 -3.00 -3.10
C ILE A 106 -7.52 -2.45 -2.15
N ARG A 107 -7.12 -2.09 -0.93
CA ARG A 107 -8.00 -1.52 0.08
C ARG A 107 -8.62 -0.19 -0.38
N ILE A 108 -7.81 0.71 -0.96
CA ILE A 108 -8.28 2.00 -1.47
C ILE A 108 -9.24 1.82 -2.64
N SER A 109 -8.93 0.90 -3.55
CA SER A 109 -9.80 0.59 -4.69
C SER A 109 -11.17 0.08 -4.23
N ASP A 110 -11.19 -0.86 -3.27
CA ASP A 110 -12.45 -1.37 -2.70
C ASP A 110 -13.23 -0.29 -1.95
N LEU A 111 -12.54 0.59 -1.21
CA LEU A 111 -13.16 1.73 -0.53
C LEU A 111 -13.81 2.70 -1.52
N ALA A 112 -13.10 3.08 -2.58
CA ALA A 112 -13.61 4.00 -3.60
C ALA A 112 -14.77 3.38 -4.39
N ALA A 113 -14.70 2.08 -4.73
CA ALA A 113 -15.78 1.37 -5.38
C ALA A 113 -17.04 1.32 -4.49
N LYS A 114 -16.86 1.03 -3.20
CA LYS A 114 -17.95 1.00 -2.22
C LYS A 114 -18.63 2.36 -2.06
N ILE A 115 -17.85 3.43 -1.88
CA ILE A 115 -18.40 4.79 -1.75
C ILE A 115 -19.13 5.19 -3.04
N SER A 116 -18.56 4.90 -4.21
CA SER A 116 -19.21 5.15 -5.51
C SER A 116 -20.55 4.44 -5.62
N TYR A 117 -20.63 3.19 -5.15
CA TYR A 117 -21.87 2.43 -5.13
C TYR A 117 -22.90 3.01 -4.16
N GLU A 118 -22.48 3.40 -2.95
CA GLU A 118 -23.34 4.05 -1.95
C GLU A 118 -23.88 5.40 -2.45
N ASN A 119 -23.06 6.17 -3.19
CA ASN A 119 -23.49 7.40 -3.85
C ASN A 119 -24.61 7.12 -4.87
N VAL A 120 -24.43 6.11 -5.73
CA VAL A 120 -25.43 5.74 -6.74
C VAL A 120 -26.75 5.31 -6.08
N LEU A 121 -26.69 4.51 -5.01
CA LEU A 121 -27.89 4.13 -4.24
C LEU A 121 -28.62 5.33 -3.63
N SER A 122 -27.88 6.39 -3.33
CA SER A 122 -28.41 7.64 -2.76
C SER A 122 -28.84 8.66 -3.83
N GLY A 123 -28.76 8.31 -5.12
CA GLY A 123 -29.11 9.20 -6.23
C GLY A 123 -28.02 10.22 -6.60
N ASN A 124 -26.79 10.05 -6.08
CA ASN A 124 -25.63 10.87 -6.41
C ASN A 124 -24.78 10.22 -7.52
N GLU A 125 -23.83 10.99 -8.06
CA GLU A 125 -22.88 10.49 -9.07
C GLU A 125 -21.79 9.59 -8.46
N VAL A 126 -21.21 8.74 -9.29
CA VAL A 126 -20.01 7.96 -8.91
C VAL A 126 -18.85 8.93 -8.65
N LEU A 127 -17.86 8.47 -7.88
CA LEU A 127 -16.68 9.28 -7.64
C LEU A 127 -15.91 9.54 -8.93
N ASN A 128 -15.62 10.82 -9.19
CA ASN A 128 -14.69 11.20 -10.24
C ASN A 128 -13.23 11.16 -9.74
N ILE A 129 -12.29 11.56 -10.60
CA ILE A 129 -10.85 11.60 -10.26
C ILE A 129 -10.56 12.53 -9.06
N ASP A 130 -11.21 13.69 -8.99
CA ASP A 130 -10.97 14.65 -7.92
C ASP A 130 -11.51 14.12 -6.57
N ASP A 131 -12.66 13.46 -6.57
CA ASP A 131 -13.23 12.82 -5.38
C ASP A 131 -12.35 11.67 -4.88
N THR A 132 -11.83 10.85 -5.79
CA THR A 132 -10.92 9.74 -5.44
C THR A 132 -9.59 10.26 -4.89
N ILE A 133 -9.02 11.32 -5.46
CA ILE A 133 -7.83 12.00 -4.90
C ILE A 133 -8.11 12.52 -3.48
N ALA A 134 -9.29 13.10 -3.23
CA ALA A 134 -9.67 13.56 -1.90
C ALA A 134 -9.75 12.41 -0.88
N ILE A 135 -10.29 11.25 -1.28
CA ILE A 135 -10.31 10.04 -0.46
C ILE A 135 -8.88 9.58 -0.14
N ILE A 136 -8.00 9.51 -1.14
CA ILE A 136 -6.61 9.10 -0.93
C ILE A 136 -5.90 10.03 0.05
N TRP A 137 -6.10 11.35 -0.06
CA TRP A 137 -5.56 12.32 0.89
C TRP A 137 -6.06 12.12 2.33
N ASN A 138 -7.33 11.75 2.51
CA ASN A 138 -7.86 11.46 3.84
C ASN A 138 -7.21 10.22 4.45
N GLU A 139 -6.89 9.22 3.63
CA GLU A 139 -6.19 8.01 4.07
C GLU A 139 -4.72 8.29 4.40
N ILE A 140 -4.03 9.12 3.60
CA ILE A 140 -2.70 9.63 3.94
C ILE A 140 -2.72 10.32 5.32
N LYS A 141 -3.70 11.20 5.58
CA LYS A 141 -3.81 11.87 6.90
C LYS A 141 -4.03 10.92 8.07
N LYS A 142 -4.74 9.80 7.85
CA LYS A 142 -4.88 8.76 8.89
C LYS A 142 -3.53 8.11 9.16
N HIS A 143 -2.78 7.75 8.12
CA HIS A 143 -1.44 7.18 8.24
C HIS A 143 -0.45 8.14 8.92
N THR A 144 -0.50 9.43 8.61
CA THR A 144 0.38 10.43 9.24
C THR A 144 0.12 10.54 10.74
N SER A 145 -1.14 10.44 11.18
CA SER A 145 -1.47 10.44 12.61
C SER A 145 -0.86 9.25 13.37
N HIS A 146 -0.72 8.09 12.72
CA HIS A 146 0.00 6.95 13.29
C HIS A 146 1.49 7.24 13.42
N ILE A 147 2.11 7.86 12.40
CA ILE A 147 3.53 8.26 12.47
C ILE A 147 3.76 9.26 13.61
N GLU A 148 2.90 10.27 13.75
CA GLU A 148 3.00 11.26 14.83
C GLU A 148 2.89 10.61 16.21
N TYR A 149 1.94 9.68 16.37
CA TYR A 149 1.81 8.90 17.60
C TYR A 149 3.09 8.13 17.92
N TYR A 150 3.66 7.43 16.94
CA TYR A 150 4.88 6.64 17.16
C TYR A 150 6.11 7.51 17.41
N ASN A 151 6.28 8.60 16.69
CA ASN A 151 7.37 9.55 16.92
C ASN A 151 7.34 10.14 18.35
N LYS A 152 6.14 10.35 18.90
CA LYS A 152 5.97 10.85 20.28
C LYS A 152 6.28 9.80 21.35
N ASN A 153 5.87 8.54 21.14
CA ASN A 153 5.97 7.48 22.16
C ASN A 153 7.25 6.64 22.03
N TYR A 154 7.87 6.63 20.86
CA TYR A 154 9.09 5.87 20.52
C TYR A 154 10.11 6.79 19.78
N PRO A 155 10.63 7.83 20.45
CA PRO A 155 11.36 8.93 19.82
C PRO A 155 12.70 8.54 19.19
N ASN A 156 13.16 7.31 19.40
CA ASN A 156 14.44 6.81 18.89
C ASN A 156 14.32 6.14 17.51
N ILE A 157 13.09 5.96 16.97
CA ILE A 157 12.88 5.33 15.65
C ILE A 157 13.39 6.24 14.52
N PHE A 158 13.17 7.55 14.63
CA PHE A 158 13.57 8.54 13.63
C PHE A 158 14.76 9.35 14.12
N SER A 159 15.72 9.65 13.24
CA SER A 159 16.68 10.71 13.49
C SER A 159 16.00 12.09 13.53
N GLU A 160 16.71 13.09 14.05
CA GLU A 160 16.25 14.47 14.00
C GLU A 160 16.04 14.97 12.56
N GLU A 161 16.87 14.55 11.61
CA GLU A 161 16.68 14.89 10.19
C GLU A 161 15.36 14.30 9.65
N SER A 162 15.10 13.01 9.93
CA SER A 162 13.84 12.37 9.58
C SER A 162 12.63 13.06 10.21
N LYS A 163 12.73 13.48 11.48
CA LYS A 163 11.67 14.24 12.17
C LYS A 163 11.39 15.58 11.51
N GLU A 164 12.43 16.32 11.12
CA GLU A 164 12.29 17.59 10.40
C GLU A 164 11.64 17.38 9.02
N LYS A 165 12.03 16.33 8.29
CA LYS A 165 11.42 15.95 7.01
C LYS A 165 9.93 15.63 7.17
N LEU A 166 9.56 14.83 8.17
CA LEU A 166 8.16 14.51 8.49
C LEU A 166 7.35 15.78 8.80
N LEU A 167 7.88 16.66 9.66
CA LEU A 167 7.24 17.93 9.99
C LEU A 167 7.01 18.81 8.75
N ARG A 168 8.00 18.86 7.86
CA ARG A 168 7.92 19.63 6.60
C ARG A 168 6.81 19.10 5.70
N ILE A 169 6.77 17.79 5.45
CA ILE A 169 5.78 17.22 4.52
C ILE A 169 4.37 17.26 5.08
N PHE A 170 4.17 17.10 6.39
CA PHE A 170 2.84 17.20 7.01
C PHE A 170 2.21 18.60 6.84
N ASN A 171 3.04 19.62 6.60
CA ASN A 171 2.60 20.99 6.31
C ASN A 171 2.66 21.34 4.81
N SER A 172 3.13 20.44 3.95
CA SER A 172 3.30 20.68 2.51
C SER A 172 2.11 20.16 1.70
N ARG A 173 1.76 20.91 0.65
CA ARG A 173 0.81 20.47 -0.40
C ARG A 173 1.50 19.91 -1.63
N ASN A 174 2.84 19.97 -1.69
CA ASN A 174 3.60 19.55 -2.85
C ASN A 174 3.88 18.04 -2.80
N LEU A 175 3.21 17.28 -3.67
CA LEU A 175 3.34 15.83 -3.76
C LEU A 175 4.77 15.35 -4.04
N TYR A 176 5.59 16.14 -4.76
CA TYR A 176 6.98 15.77 -5.00
C TYR A 176 7.84 15.91 -3.73
N ASP A 177 7.53 16.87 -2.85
CA ASP A 177 8.20 16.97 -1.55
C ASP A 177 7.86 15.77 -0.66
N TRP A 178 6.61 15.30 -0.74
CA TRP A 178 6.16 14.08 -0.08
C TRP A 178 6.91 12.85 -0.58
N GLU A 179 6.91 12.62 -1.90
CA GLU A 179 7.61 11.49 -2.52
C GLU A 179 9.09 11.46 -2.14
N ASN A 180 9.81 12.56 -2.32
CA ASN A 180 11.25 12.64 -2.03
C ASN A 180 11.53 12.45 -0.54
N SER A 181 10.81 13.14 0.34
CA SER A 181 11.08 13.04 1.78
C SER A 181 10.75 11.65 2.34
N ILE A 182 9.67 11.02 1.87
CA ILE A 182 9.32 9.67 2.32
C ILE A 182 10.37 8.65 1.84
N ASN A 183 10.85 8.77 0.61
CA ASN A 183 11.93 7.91 0.10
C ASN A 183 13.21 8.10 0.90
N ASP A 184 13.63 9.33 1.16
CA ASP A 184 14.80 9.62 2.00
C ASP A 184 14.69 9.01 3.40
N ILE A 185 13.52 9.14 4.04
CA ILE A 185 13.27 8.58 5.38
C ILE A 185 13.32 7.05 5.33
N LEU A 186 12.72 6.42 4.31
CA LEU A 186 12.76 4.97 4.13
C LEU A 186 14.19 4.48 3.92
N ASP A 187 15.00 5.18 3.11
CA ASP A 187 16.40 4.84 2.86
C ASP A 187 17.27 4.98 4.12
N GLU A 188 17.00 5.99 4.95
CA GLU A 188 17.65 6.18 6.24
C GLU A 188 17.31 5.02 7.19
N LEU A 189 16.04 4.67 7.29
CA LEU A 189 15.58 3.54 8.10
C LEU A 189 16.23 2.24 7.61
N GLU A 190 16.20 1.95 6.30
CA GLU A 190 16.85 0.77 5.72
C GLU A 190 18.35 0.73 6.05
N SER A 191 19.05 1.87 5.93
CA SER A 191 20.46 1.99 6.30
C SER A 191 20.73 1.73 7.79
N TYR A 192 19.79 2.07 8.67
CA TYR A 192 19.86 1.76 10.09
C TYR A 192 19.61 0.27 10.35
N ALA A 193 18.62 -0.34 9.68
CA ALA A 193 18.34 -1.77 9.77
C ALA A 193 19.53 -2.63 9.33
N LEU A 194 20.29 -2.20 8.32
CA LEU A 194 21.52 -2.91 7.90
C LEU A 194 22.62 -2.91 8.97
N LYS A 195 22.59 -1.99 9.93
CA LYS A 195 23.60 -1.89 11.00
C LYS A 195 23.18 -2.58 12.29
N ASP A 196 21.88 -2.62 12.58
CA ASP A 196 21.32 -3.22 13.79
C ASP A 196 20.68 -4.56 13.46
N GLU A 197 21.46 -5.63 13.56
CA GLU A 197 21.04 -7.00 13.24
C GLU A 197 19.81 -7.44 14.06
N ASN A 198 19.58 -6.83 15.23
CA ASN A 198 18.44 -7.15 16.09
C ASN A 198 17.11 -6.72 15.45
N LEU A 199 17.11 -5.67 14.62
CA LEU A 199 15.86 -5.17 14.02
C LEU A 199 15.18 -6.20 13.14
N HIS A 200 15.93 -7.15 12.59
CA HIS A 200 15.37 -8.19 11.73
C HIS A 200 14.74 -9.35 12.52
N ASP A 201 15.07 -9.50 13.80
CA ASP A 201 14.47 -10.50 14.69
C ASP A 201 13.19 -9.95 15.35
N ILE A 202 12.06 -10.46 14.88
CA ILE A 202 10.71 -10.07 15.31
C ILE A 202 10.41 -10.40 16.78
N PHE A 203 11.23 -11.23 17.42
CA PHE A 203 11.06 -11.61 18.82
C PHE A 203 11.76 -10.63 19.78
N ILE A 204 12.55 -9.70 19.25
CA ILE A 204 13.19 -8.64 20.02
C ILE A 204 12.19 -7.49 20.22
N GLU A 205 12.14 -6.94 21.44
CA GLU A 205 11.27 -5.83 21.80
C GLU A 205 11.53 -4.59 20.92
N GLY A 206 10.46 -3.91 20.49
CA GLY A 206 10.54 -2.69 19.65
C GLY A 206 10.74 -2.92 18.15
N THR A 207 11.17 -4.11 17.71
CA THR A 207 11.35 -4.41 16.28
C THR A 207 10.04 -4.39 15.50
N SER A 208 8.95 -4.86 16.12
CA SER A 208 7.61 -4.83 15.53
C SER A 208 7.13 -3.40 15.28
N ASP A 209 7.40 -2.48 16.21
CA ASP A 209 7.01 -1.08 16.08
C ASP A 209 7.79 -0.37 14.98
N TYR A 210 9.09 -0.67 14.88
CA TYR A 210 9.94 -0.20 13.79
C TYR A 210 9.40 -0.64 12.42
N TRP A 211 9.14 -1.93 12.22
CA TRP A 211 8.63 -2.43 10.93
C TRP A 211 7.20 -1.99 10.64
N PHE A 212 6.39 -1.77 11.67
CA PHE A 212 5.07 -1.16 11.52
C PHE A 212 5.18 0.24 10.92
N ILE A 213 6.12 1.06 11.39
CA ILE A 213 6.34 2.41 10.88
C ILE A 213 6.85 2.40 9.43
N VAL A 214 7.81 1.53 9.11
CA VAL A 214 8.24 1.31 7.72
C VAL A 214 7.06 0.91 6.83
N GLY A 215 6.17 0.05 7.33
CA GLY A 215 4.93 -0.32 6.64
C GLY A 215 4.00 0.87 6.38
N ILE A 216 3.80 1.76 7.37
CA ILE A 216 2.99 2.97 7.21
C ILE A 216 3.61 3.92 6.18
N LEU A 217 4.92 4.15 6.23
CA LEU A 217 5.61 5.02 5.27
C LEU A 217 5.49 4.50 3.84
N ASN A 218 5.60 3.18 3.65
CA ASN A 218 5.36 2.55 2.34
C ASN A 218 3.93 2.74 1.84
N LYS A 219 2.93 2.68 2.75
CA LYS A 219 1.53 2.99 2.42
C LYS A 219 1.39 4.44 1.96
N ILE A 220 1.95 5.40 2.69
CA ILE A 220 1.93 6.80 2.27
C ILE A 220 2.61 6.97 0.90
N SER A 221 3.78 6.37 0.70
CA SER A 221 4.53 6.44 -0.56
C SER A 221 3.67 6.01 -1.76
N ILE A 222 3.04 4.83 -1.70
CA ILE A 222 2.23 4.34 -2.83
C ILE A 222 0.99 5.18 -3.07
N LEU A 223 0.39 5.75 -2.02
CA LEU A 223 -0.76 6.65 -2.16
C LEU A 223 -0.38 7.98 -2.81
N ILE A 224 0.79 8.54 -2.48
CA ILE A 224 1.32 9.75 -3.12
C ILE A 224 1.59 9.50 -4.61
N LEU A 225 2.22 8.37 -4.93
CA LEU A 225 2.46 7.95 -6.32
C LEU A 225 1.16 7.80 -7.11
N LEU A 226 0.15 7.17 -6.50
CA LEU A 226 -1.17 7.03 -7.12
C LEU A 226 -1.80 8.41 -7.41
N ILE A 227 -1.77 9.36 -6.47
CA ILE A 227 -2.27 10.72 -6.72
C ILE A 227 -1.51 11.38 -7.88
N LEU A 228 -0.18 11.29 -7.90
CA LEU A 228 0.65 11.87 -8.97
C LEU A 228 0.27 11.31 -10.35
N SER A 229 0.01 10.00 -10.44
CA SER A 229 -0.47 9.36 -11.67
C SER A 229 -1.88 9.81 -12.07
N LEU A 230 -2.82 9.86 -11.12
CA LEU A 230 -4.19 10.29 -11.38
C LEU A 230 -4.26 11.74 -11.88
N LEU A 231 -3.42 12.63 -11.32
CA LEU A 231 -3.32 14.01 -11.78
C LEU A 231 -2.83 14.12 -13.23
N LYS A 232 -2.01 13.18 -13.72
CA LYS A 232 -1.60 13.13 -15.13
C LYS A 232 -2.75 12.70 -16.05
N LYS A 233 -3.64 11.81 -15.56
CA LYS A 233 -4.83 11.33 -16.28
C LYS A 233 -6.04 12.28 -16.22
N ARG A 234 -5.96 13.34 -15.41
CA ARG A 234 -6.99 14.39 -15.31
C ARG A 234 -7.12 15.23 -16.59
N LYS A 235 -6.12 15.20 -17.47
CA LYS A 235 -6.05 15.95 -18.74
C LYS A 235 -6.73 15.20 -19.88
#